data_AF-A0A5B0NB65-F1
#
_entry.id   AF-A0A5B0NB65-F1
#
_cell.length_a   1.000
_cell.length_b   1.000
_cell.length_c   1.000
_cell.angle_alpha   90.00
_cell.angle_beta   90.00
_cell.angle_gamma   90.00
#
_symmetry.space_group_name_H-M   'P 1'
#
loop_
_entity.id
_entity.type
_entity.pdbx_description
1 polymer ?
#
loop_
_entity_poly.entity_id
_entity_poly.type
_entity_poly.pdbx_seq_one_letter_code
_entity_poly.pdbx_strand_id
1 'polypeptide(L)'
;MDTLLRSSADASMLLQAVLDIVVDQALDVVEAFRSKLTGLEAKVLVSPDLDTVRHLHVLSGELLLLKRTLNPLSTLVHGIMNHDPSERKITNYRGTQRSSESERGPAEDFRSIEPRASAANLCTGFLSSQAKVYMSDVLDHIDSVLSSLELFSGLASNLVDFTFNTMSFSTNESMRQLSIVTIIFLPLTFLTGYFGMNFVKFDAIQKSDAFFWFLALPITTVLVLVFTCQGVKRKMQLKSTAFKVQLQK
;
A
#
# COMPACT_ATOMS: atom_id res chain seq x y z
N MET A 1 -20.27 28.41 10.14
CA MET A 1 -19.34 28.61 11.26
C MET A 1 -19.38 30.01 11.86
N ASP A 2 -19.67 31.06 11.07
CA ASP A 2 -19.52 32.47 11.50
C ASP A 2 -20.40 32.93 12.68
N THR A 3 -21.52 32.26 12.93
CA THR A 3 -22.44 32.61 14.02
C THR A 3 -22.04 32.00 15.38
N LEU A 4 -21.38 30.84 15.39
CA LEU A 4 -20.89 30.19 16.61
C LEU A 4 -19.61 30.86 17.12
N LEU A 5 -18.69 31.23 16.22
CA LEU A 5 -17.43 31.91 16.59
C LEU A 5 -17.65 33.33 17.11
N ARG A 6 -18.62 34.06 16.56
CA ARG A 6 -19.00 35.39 17.09
C ARG A 6 -19.74 35.31 18.42
N SER A 7 -20.39 34.19 18.72
CA SER A 7 -21.18 33.99 19.93
C SER A 7 -20.37 33.49 21.12
N SER A 8 -19.28 32.76 20.90
CA SER A 8 -18.57 32.04 21.98
C SER A 8 -17.43 32.83 22.62
N ALA A 9 -16.84 33.82 21.93
CA ALA A 9 -15.74 34.68 22.43
C ALA A 9 -14.62 33.90 23.17
N ASP A 10 -14.37 32.65 22.75
CA ASP A 10 -13.49 31.71 23.43
C ASP A 10 -12.27 31.39 22.55
N ALA A 11 -11.08 31.57 23.11
CA ALA A 11 -9.82 31.29 22.44
C ALA A 11 -9.69 29.82 22.01
N SER A 12 -10.29 28.90 22.77
CA SER A 12 -10.26 27.46 22.44
C SER A 12 -11.10 27.11 21.21
N MET A 13 -12.17 27.86 20.94
CA MET A 13 -12.98 27.70 19.73
C MET A 13 -12.32 28.28 18.49
N LEU A 14 -11.55 29.36 18.66
CA LEU A 14 -10.71 29.89 17.57
C LEU A 14 -9.60 28.90 17.20
N LEU A 15 -8.94 28.28 18.18
CA LEU A 15 -7.93 27.26 17.94
C LEU A 15 -8.50 26.07 17.15
N GLN A 16 -9.69 25.59 17.53
CA GLN A 16 -10.37 24.51 16.80
C GLN A 16 -10.64 24.93 15.35
N ALA A 17 -11.19 26.10 15.10
CA ALA A 17 -11.49 26.56 13.74
C ALA A 17 -10.22 26.71 12.88
N VAL A 18 -9.10 27.15 13.45
CA VAL A 18 -7.82 27.21 12.72
C VAL A 18 -7.30 25.81 12.39
N LEU A 19 -7.39 24.87 13.34
CA LEU A 19 -6.97 23.49 13.10
C LEU A 19 -7.86 22.81 12.03
N ASP A 20 -9.17 23.00 12.10
CA ASP A 20 -10.15 22.50 11.13
C ASP A 20 -9.79 22.93 9.70
N ILE A 21 -9.52 24.22 9.50
CA ILE A 21 -9.09 24.77 8.19
C ILE A 21 -7.77 24.17 7.69
N VAL A 22 -6.83 23.87 8.59
CA VAL A 22 -5.56 23.23 8.22
C VAL A 22 -5.78 21.77 7.82
N VAL A 23 -6.66 21.07 8.51
CA VAL A 23 -6.99 19.67 8.23
C VAL A 23 -7.80 19.54 6.94
N ASP A 24 -8.75 20.44 6.69
CA ASP A 24 -9.49 20.52 5.43
C ASP A 24 -8.55 20.69 4.23
N GLN A 25 -7.54 21.57 4.34
CA GLN A 25 -6.53 21.70 3.31
C GLN A 25 -5.70 20.42 3.11
N ALA A 26 -5.44 19.66 4.19
CA ALA A 26 -4.76 18.38 4.07
C ALA A 26 -5.61 17.35 3.33
N LEU A 27 -6.94 17.34 3.55
CA LEU A 27 -7.88 16.47 2.83
C LEU A 27 -7.88 16.74 1.32
N ASP A 28 -7.89 18.01 0.91
CA ASP A 28 -7.80 18.39 -0.51
C ASP A 28 -6.51 17.90 -1.17
N VAL A 29 -5.38 17.99 -0.45
CA VAL A 29 -4.08 17.50 -0.93
C VAL A 29 -4.10 15.97 -1.08
N VAL A 30 -4.65 15.24 -0.10
CA VAL A 30 -4.79 13.79 -0.14
C VAL A 30 -5.62 13.33 -1.34
N GLU A 31 -6.72 14.01 -1.64
CA GLU A 31 -7.58 13.68 -2.78
C GLU A 31 -6.86 13.94 -4.11
N ALA A 32 -6.05 14.99 -4.21
CA ALA A 32 -5.21 15.23 -5.38
C ALA A 32 -4.16 14.10 -5.57
N PHE A 33 -3.55 13.61 -4.49
CA PHE A 33 -2.63 12.47 -4.54
C PHE A 33 -3.34 11.17 -4.92
N ARG A 34 -4.55 10.94 -4.40
CA ARG A 34 -5.40 9.80 -4.76
C ARG A 34 -5.66 9.78 -6.27
N SER A 35 -6.10 10.90 -6.83
CA SER A 35 -6.38 11.03 -8.26
C SER A 35 -5.15 10.71 -9.12
N LYS A 36 -3.97 11.23 -8.73
CA LYS A 36 -2.69 10.89 -9.39
C LYS A 36 -2.36 9.41 -9.29
N LEU A 37 -2.52 8.80 -8.11
CA LEU A 37 -2.24 7.39 -7.91
C LEU A 37 -3.16 6.51 -8.78
N THR A 38 -4.46 6.77 -8.78
CA THR A 38 -5.43 6.05 -9.61
C THR A 38 -5.13 6.21 -11.10
N GLY A 39 -4.67 7.39 -11.53
CA GLY A 39 -4.22 7.61 -12.91
C GLY A 39 -3.01 6.76 -13.29
N LEU A 40 -2.02 6.65 -12.40
CA LEU A 40 -0.85 5.80 -12.61
C LEU A 40 -1.22 4.31 -12.56
N GLU A 41 -2.10 3.92 -11.64
CA GLU A 41 -2.62 2.56 -11.53
C GLU A 41 -3.25 2.12 -12.85
N ALA A 42 -4.21 2.89 -13.38
CA ALA A 42 -4.85 2.59 -14.65
C ALA A 42 -3.83 2.44 -15.79
N LYS A 43 -2.79 3.29 -15.81
CA LYS A 43 -1.72 3.22 -16.82
C LYS A 43 -0.89 1.94 -16.70
N VAL A 44 -0.51 1.56 -15.48
CA VAL A 44 0.25 0.33 -15.20
C VAL A 44 -0.51 -0.93 -15.60
N LEU A 45 -1.83 -0.97 -15.37
CA LEU A 45 -2.67 -2.12 -15.74
C LEU A 45 -2.81 -2.30 -17.26
N VAL A 46 -2.83 -1.20 -18.04
CA VAL A 46 -2.95 -1.27 -19.50
C VAL A 46 -1.61 -1.56 -20.15
N SER A 47 -0.55 -0.88 -19.73
CA SER A 47 0.79 -1.03 -20.28
C SER A 47 1.83 -0.82 -19.17
N PRO A 48 2.46 -1.90 -18.67
CA PRO A 48 3.58 -1.75 -17.74
C PRO A 48 4.72 -1.02 -18.47
N ASP A 49 5.33 -0.03 -17.82
CA ASP A 49 6.40 0.78 -18.40
C ASP A 49 7.34 1.32 -17.31
N LEU A 50 8.64 1.44 -17.62
CA LEU A 50 9.68 1.87 -16.69
C LEU A 50 9.54 3.35 -16.29
N ASP A 51 9.07 4.21 -17.20
CA ASP A 51 8.80 5.62 -16.85
C ASP A 51 7.67 5.74 -15.81
N THR A 52 6.66 4.87 -15.92
CA THR A 52 5.54 4.82 -14.97
C THR A 52 6.01 4.34 -13.60
N VAL A 53 6.95 3.38 -13.53
CA VAL A 53 7.61 2.96 -12.28
C VAL A 53 8.33 4.13 -11.62
N ARG A 54 9.08 4.93 -12.38
CA ARG A 54 9.77 6.11 -11.83
C ARG A 54 8.78 7.08 -11.17
N HIS A 55 7.67 7.39 -11.85
CA HIS A 55 6.66 8.32 -11.33
C HIS A 55 6.01 7.78 -10.06
N LEU A 56 5.73 6.48 -10.03
CA LEU A 56 5.14 5.80 -8.90
C LEU A 56 6.09 5.78 -7.69
N HIS A 57 7.39 5.59 -7.92
CA HIS A 57 8.40 5.59 -6.86
C HIS A 57 8.60 7.00 -6.26
N VAL A 58 8.56 8.03 -7.10
CA VAL A 58 8.56 9.44 -6.64
C VAL A 58 7.29 9.73 -5.83
N LEU A 59 6.12 9.32 -6.33
CA LEU A 59 4.83 9.52 -5.65
C LEU A 59 4.80 8.86 -4.27
N SER A 60 5.29 7.62 -4.14
CA SER A 60 5.42 6.94 -2.84
C SER A 60 6.33 7.72 -1.88
N GLY A 61 7.45 8.26 -2.39
CA GLY A 61 8.34 9.11 -1.60
C GLY A 61 7.66 10.41 -1.12
N GLU A 62 6.91 11.08 -1.99
CA GLU A 62 6.15 12.30 -1.66
C GLU A 62 5.06 12.02 -0.61
N LEU A 63 4.31 10.93 -0.76
CA LEU A 63 3.29 10.49 0.20
C LEU A 63 3.90 10.20 1.58
N LEU A 64 5.04 9.50 1.62
CA LEU A 64 5.73 9.20 2.87
C LEU A 64 6.30 10.47 3.52
N LEU A 65 6.79 11.42 2.73
CA LEU A 65 7.27 12.71 3.22
C LEU A 65 6.12 13.50 3.85
N LEU A 66 4.98 13.60 3.16
CA LEU A 66 3.78 14.26 3.67
C LEU A 66 3.32 13.63 5.00
N LYS A 67 3.25 12.29 5.07
CA LYS A 67 2.93 11.57 6.31
C LYS A 67 3.88 11.93 7.45
N ARG A 68 5.19 11.94 7.20
CA ARG A 68 6.21 12.29 8.20
C ARG A 68 6.04 13.71 8.73
N THR A 69 5.57 14.63 7.90
CA THR A 69 5.28 16.01 8.33
C THR A 69 3.97 16.15 9.12
N LEU A 70 2.96 15.31 8.83
CA LEU A 70 1.64 15.37 9.50
C LEU A 70 1.57 14.58 10.81
N ASN A 71 2.34 13.50 10.95
CA ASN A 71 2.40 12.68 12.18
C ASN A 71 2.61 13.48 13.49
N PRO A 72 3.61 14.39 13.56
CA PRO A 72 3.81 15.18 14.78
C PRO A 72 2.64 16.14 15.06
N LEU A 73 1.89 16.57 14.03
CA LEU A 73 0.70 17.42 14.23
C LEU A 73 -0.41 16.64 14.94
N SER A 74 -0.71 15.40 14.53
CA SER A 74 -1.65 14.53 15.25
C SER A 74 -1.21 14.34 16.72
N THR A 75 0.08 14.08 16.95
CA THR A 75 0.62 13.89 18.31
C THR A 75 0.45 15.13 19.18
N LEU A 76 0.65 16.33 18.62
CA LEU A 76 0.46 17.59 19.34
C LEU A 76 -1.03 17.84 19.66
N VAL A 77 -1.93 17.57 18.72
CA VAL A 77 -3.38 17.72 18.92
C VAL A 77 -3.88 16.73 19.98
N HIS A 78 -3.44 15.46 19.91
CA HIS A 78 -3.68 14.47 20.97
C HIS A 78 -3.15 14.93 22.33
N GLY A 79 -1.93 15.50 22.35
CA GLY A 79 -1.32 16.02 23.56
C GLY A 79 -2.16 17.14 24.20
N ILE A 80 -2.59 18.10 23.41
CA ILE A 80 -3.44 19.21 23.88
C ILE A 80 -4.77 18.70 24.43
N MET A 81 -5.40 17.72 23.76
CA MET A 81 -6.69 17.16 24.18
C MET A 81 -6.59 16.34 25.48
N ASN A 82 -5.52 15.56 25.64
CA ASN A 82 -5.33 14.68 26.81
C ASN A 82 -4.74 15.40 28.04
N HIS A 83 -4.13 16.58 27.85
CA HIS A 83 -3.53 17.37 28.94
C HIS A 83 -4.48 18.38 29.59
N ASP A 84 -5.76 18.41 29.20
CA ASP A 84 -6.73 19.33 29.81
C ASP A 84 -7.00 18.94 31.29
N PRO A 85 -6.68 19.79 32.28
CA PRO A 85 -6.82 19.48 33.71
C PRO A 85 -8.25 19.23 34.18
N SER A 86 -9.26 19.54 33.35
CA SER A 86 -10.68 19.28 33.63
C SER A 86 -10.97 17.79 33.84
N GLU A 87 -10.27 16.92 33.12
CA GLU A 87 -10.53 15.47 33.12
C GLU A 87 -9.90 14.75 34.32
N ARG A 88 -8.76 15.25 34.82
CA ARG A 88 -8.07 14.71 36.01
C ARG A 88 -8.87 14.84 37.31
N LYS A 89 -9.82 15.77 37.41
CA LYS A 89 -10.63 15.93 38.63
C LYS A 89 -11.87 15.03 38.64
N ILE A 90 -12.51 14.77 37.50
CA ILE A 90 -13.72 13.93 37.44
C ILE A 90 -13.40 12.48 37.85
N THR A 91 -12.23 11.96 37.46
CA THR A 91 -11.76 10.63 37.87
C THR A 91 -11.48 10.54 39.36
N ASN A 92 -10.91 11.60 39.96
CA ASN A 92 -10.57 11.63 41.38
C ASN A 92 -11.81 11.78 42.29
N TYR A 93 -12.84 12.53 41.87
CA TYR A 93 -14.11 12.58 42.61
C TYR A 93 -14.88 11.26 42.54
N ARG A 94 -14.89 10.58 41.38
CA ARG A 94 -15.54 9.27 41.22
C ARG A 94 -14.83 8.16 42.00
N GLY A 95 -13.50 8.27 42.18
CA GLY A 95 -12.72 7.37 43.03
C GLY A 95 -12.95 7.58 44.53
N THR A 96 -13.26 8.80 44.97
CA THR A 96 -13.42 9.12 46.40
C THR A 96 -14.80 8.70 46.96
N GLN A 97 -15.83 8.57 46.11
CA GLN A 97 -17.15 8.08 46.55
C GLN A 97 -17.25 6.55 46.68
N ARG A 98 -16.35 5.77 46.06
CA ARG A 98 -16.44 4.30 46.09
C ARG A 98 -15.82 3.66 47.33
N SER A 99 -15.04 4.43 48.08
CA SER A 99 -14.37 3.99 49.32
C SER A 99 -15.13 4.38 50.61
N SER A 100 -16.30 5.01 50.50
CA SER A 100 -17.14 5.39 51.65
C SER A 100 -18.51 4.70 51.62
N GLU A 101 -18.51 3.39 51.37
CA GLU A 101 -19.71 2.54 51.48
C GLU A 101 -19.40 1.25 52.27
N SER A 102 -18.62 1.38 53.35
CA SER A 102 -18.54 0.34 54.38
C SER A 102 -17.99 0.93 55.67
N GLU A 103 -18.85 1.54 56.49
CA GLU A 103 -18.75 1.54 57.95
C GLU A 103 -20.00 2.21 58.54
N ARG A 104 -20.87 1.40 59.14
CA ARG A 104 -21.99 1.86 59.99
C ARG A 104 -21.44 2.12 61.39
N GLY A 105 -21.54 3.36 61.87
CA GLY A 105 -21.31 3.76 63.26
C GLY A 105 -22.06 5.06 63.58
N PRO A 106 -22.52 5.29 64.82
CA PRO A 106 -23.65 6.17 65.11
C PRO A 106 -23.26 7.65 65.27
N ALA A 107 -24.30 8.48 65.12
CA ALA A 107 -24.30 9.92 65.01
C ALA A 107 -23.58 10.66 66.16
N GLU A 108 -22.61 11.49 65.80
CA GLU A 108 -22.11 12.58 66.65
C GLU A 108 -21.92 13.83 65.77
N ASP A 109 -22.45 14.91 66.33
CA ASP A 109 -22.34 16.32 66.00
C ASP A 109 -21.20 16.75 65.07
N PHE A 110 -21.54 17.26 63.87
CA PHE A 110 -20.68 18.23 63.19
C PHE A 110 -21.54 19.29 62.50
N ARG A 111 -21.92 20.28 63.29
CA ARG A 111 -22.44 21.56 62.81
C ARG A 111 -21.27 22.32 62.17
N SER A 112 -21.52 22.85 60.96
CA SER A 112 -20.78 23.91 60.27
C SER A 112 -19.31 23.68 59.94
N ILE A 113 -19.04 23.20 58.72
CA ILE A 113 -18.24 23.95 57.75
C ILE A 113 -18.93 23.76 56.39
N GLU A 114 -19.64 24.78 55.90
CA GLU A 114 -19.90 24.85 54.47
C GLU A 114 -18.61 25.32 53.78
N PRO A 115 -17.99 24.55 52.87
CA PRO A 115 -17.12 25.13 51.87
C PRO A 115 -17.97 25.47 50.64
N ARG A 116 -19.08 26.23 50.81
CA ARG A 116 -19.89 26.71 49.67
C ARG A 116 -19.18 27.78 48.82
N ALA A 117 -17.99 28.23 49.22
CA ALA A 117 -17.26 29.32 48.56
C ALA A 117 -15.98 28.90 47.83
N SER A 118 -15.67 27.59 47.69
CA SER A 118 -14.46 27.14 46.98
C SER A 118 -14.73 26.00 45.99
N ALA A 119 -15.88 26.06 45.33
CA ALA A 119 -16.16 25.25 44.14
C ALA A 119 -16.33 26.10 42.87
N ALA A 120 -16.40 27.43 42.99
CA ALA A 120 -16.59 28.33 41.86
C ALA A 120 -15.29 28.59 41.07
N ASN A 121 -14.12 28.26 41.64
CA ASN A 121 -12.84 28.24 40.92
C ASN A 121 -12.45 26.82 40.49
N LEU A 122 -13.44 25.94 40.22
CA LEU A 122 -13.17 24.63 39.65
C LEU A 122 -12.68 24.79 38.21
N CYS A 123 -11.38 25.01 38.10
CA CYS A 123 -10.53 24.66 36.98
C CYS A 123 -11.17 24.95 35.63
N THR A 124 -11.04 26.19 35.18
CA THR A 124 -11.05 26.47 33.75
C THR A 124 -9.98 25.59 33.11
N GLY A 125 -10.41 24.49 32.50
CA GLY A 125 -9.59 23.79 31.51
C GLY A 125 -9.14 24.79 30.45
N PHE A 126 -8.04 24.51 29.76
CA PHE A 126 -7.60 25.37 28.66
C PHE A 126 -8.58 25.33 27.48
N LEU A 127 -9.47 24.33 27.44
CA LEU A 127 -10.50 24.14 26.44
C LEU A 127 -11.90 24.23 27.07
N SER A 128 -12.82 24.88 26.36
CA SER A 128 -14.24 24.78 26.67
C SER A 128 -14.77 23.38 26.39
N SER A 129 -15.79 22.96 27.16
CA SER A 129 -16.47 21.66 26.97
C SER A 129 -16.99 21.48 25.54
N GLN A 130 -17.37 22.57 24.87
CA GLN A 130 -17.83 22.53 23.49
C GLN A 130 -16.64 22.37 22.52
N ALA A 131 -15.53 23.06 22.77
CA ALA A 131 -14.30 22.93 21.98
C ALA A 131 -13.71 21.52 22.01
N LYS A 132 -13.80 20.83 23.15
CA LYS A 132 -13.31 19.46 23.28
C LYS A 132 -14.05 18.48 22.36
N VAL A 133 -15.38 18.62 22.21
CA VAL A 133 -16.17 17.76 21.32
C VAL A 133 -15.76 17.97 19.86
N TYR A 134 -15.64 19.23 19.42
CA TYR A 134 -15.23 19.55 18.06
C TYR A 134 -13.76 19.20 17.77
N MET A 135 -12.87 19.28 18.76
CA MET A 135 -11.47 18.89 18.60
C MET A 135 -11.31 17.38 18.33
N SER A 136 -12.21 16.55 18.86
CA SER A 136 -12.22 15.11 18.60
C SER A 136 -12.47 14.80 17.12
N ASP A 137 -13.36 15.56 16.47
CA ASP A 137 -13.69 15.38 15.05
C ASP A 137 -12.50 15.75 14.15
N VAL A 138 -11.85 16.88 14.44
CA VAL A 138 -10.62 17.30 13.77
C VAL A 138 -9.51 16.25 13.92
N LEU A 139 -9.41 15.62 15.09
CA LEU A 139 -8.45 14.56 15.33
C LEU A 139 -8.74 13.31 14.50
N ASP A 140 -10.00 12.87 14.47
CA ASP A 140 -10.43 11.74 13.65
C ASP A 140 -10.14 12.01 12.15
N HIS A 141 -10.30 13.25 11.69
CA HIS A 141 -9.96 13.66 10.33
C HIS A 141 -8.44 13.58 10.05
N ILE A 142 -7.59 14.03 10.97
CA ILE A 142 -6.12 13.90 10.82
C ILE A 142 -5.71 12.43 10.75
N ASP A 143 -6.25 11.58 11.62
CA ASP A 143 -5.93 10.16 11.66
C ASP A 143 -6.40 9.44 10.39
N SER A 144 -7.56 9.83 9.86
CA SER A 144 -8.05 9.37 8.56
C SER A 144 -7.11 9.78 7.41
N VAL A 145 -6.61 11.02 7.40
CA VAL A 145 -5.62 11.51 6.44
C VAL A 145 -4.33 10.70 6.52
N LEU A 146 -3.78 10.51 7.72
CA LEU A 146 -2.54 9.75 7.94
C LEU A 146 -2.67 8.30 7.47
N SER A 147 -3.81 7.67 7.74
CA SER A 147 -4.13 6.31 7.30
C SER A 147 -4.25 6.22 5.78
N SER A 148 -4.87 7.22 5.14
CA SER A 148 -5.01 7.29 3.69
C SER A 148 -3.65 7.44 3.00
N LEU A 149 -2.75 8.27 3.54
CA LEU A 149 -1.38 8.43 3.02
C LEU A 149 -0.57 7.12 3.11
N GLU A 150 -0.70 6.38 4.21
CA GLU A 150 -0.07 5.07 4.35
C GLU A 150 -0.59 4.08 3.31
N LEU A 151 -1.91 4.02 3.14
CA LEU A 151 -2.55 3.17 2.14
C LEU A 151 -2.05 3.50 0.74
N PHE A 152 -2.04 4.78 0.36
CA PHE A 152 -1.59 5.21 -0.98
C PHE A 152 -0.11 4.91 -1.21
N SER A 153 0.75 5.08 -0.21
CA SER A 153 2.16 4.71 -0.31
C SER A 153 2.34 3.20 -0.49
N GLY A 154 1.56 2.40 0.25
CA GLY A 154 1.57 0.94 0.12
C GLY A 154 1.08 0.48 -1.26
N LEU A 155 0.00 1.07 -1.78
CA LEU A 155 -0.49 0.79 -3.13
C LEU A 155 0.56 1.14 -4.19
N ALA A 156 1.19 2.31 -4.07
CA ALA A 156 2.26 2.70 -4.99
C ALA A 156 3.41 1.68 -4.99
N SER A 157 3.87 1.20 -3.83
CA SER A 157 4.89 0.15 -3.77
C SER A 157 4.44 -1.15 -4.44
N ASN A 158 3.20 -1.58 -4.19
CA ASN A 158 2.66 -2.80 -4.80
C ASN A 158 2.58 -2.70 -6.34
N LEU A 159 2.23 -1.52 -6.86
CA LEU A 159 2.20 -1.24 -8.29
C LEU A 159 3.61 -1.25 -8.91
N VAL A 160 4.64 -0.83 -8.18
CA VAL A 160 6.04 -0.92 -8.62
C VAL A 160 6.41 -2.41 -8.79
N ASP A 161 6.14 -3.21 -7.76
CA ASP A 161 6.44 -4.65 -7.78
C ASP A 161 5.66 -5.39 -8.87
N PHE A 162 4.38 -5.06 -9.05
CA PHE A 162 3.56 -5.59 -10.14
C PHE A 162 4.16 -5.27 -11.52
N THR A 163 4.66 -4.04 -11.70
CA THR A 163 5.26 -3.62 -12.98
C THR A 163 6.54 -4.40 -13.27
N PHE A 164 7.42 -4.55 -12.27
CA PHE A 164 8.65 -5.35 -12.42
C PHE A 164 8.38 -6.82 -12.70
N ASN A 165 7.38 -7.40 -12.03
CA ASN A 165 6.96 -8.78 -12.27
C ASN A 165 6.44 -8.96 -13.70
N THR A 166 5.61 -8.03 -14.17
CA THR A 166 5.06 -8.10 -15.54
C THR A 166 6.14 -7.87 -16.61
N MET A 167 7.10 -6.99 -16.36
CA MET A 167 8.27 -6.78 -17.24
C MET A 167 9.15 -8.02 -17.31
N SER A 168 9.41 -8.66 -16.17
CA SER A 168 10.18 -9.90 -16.09
C SER A 168 9.49 -11.03 -16.85
N PHE A 169 8.16 -11.12 -16.74
CA PHE A 169 7.37 -12.09 -17.49
C PHE A 169 7.50 -11.88 -19.01
N SER A 170 7.37 -10.63 -19.46
CA SER A 170 7.45 -10.27 -20.89
C SER A 170 8.86 -10.48 -21.46
N THR A 171 9.90 -10.19 -20.67
CA THR A 171 11.30 -10.44 -21.02
C THR A 171 11.57 -11.94 -21.14
N ASN A 172 11.06 -12.73 -20.19
CA ASN A 172 11.19 -14.18 -20.21
C ASN A 172 10.46 -14.80 -21.42
N GLU A 173 9.30 -14.26 -21.80
CA GLU A 173 8.60 -14.67 -23.01
C GLU A 173 9.40 -14.31 -24.28
N SER A 174 9.97 -13.11 -24.34
CA SER A 174 10.81 -12.68 -25.47
C SER A 174 12.06 -13.57 -25.64
N MET A 175 12.73 -13.91 -24.53
CA MET A 175 13.85 -14.84 -24.52
C MET A 175 13.44 -16.23 -25.01
N ARG A 176 12.25 -16.70 -24.62
CA ARG A 176 11.69 -17.98 -25.07
C ARG A 176 11.45 -17.97 -26.58
N GLN A 177 10.88 -16.90 -27.12
CA GLN A 177 10.60 -16.77 -28.55
C GLN A 177 11.89 -16.83 -29.38
N LEU A 178 12.92 -16.06 -29.02
CA LEU A 178 14.22 -16.10 -29.70
C LEU A 178 14.87 -17.48 -29.62
N SER A 179 14.76 -18.15 -28.47
CA SER A 179 15.32 -19.49 -28.27
C SER A 179 14.65 -20.54 -29.15
N ILE A 180 13.31 -20.48 -29.29
CA ILE A 180 12.56 -21.38 -30.19
C ILE A 180 13.06 -21.23 -31.63
N VAL A 181 13.18 -19.99 -32.09
CA VAL A 181 13.68 -19.68 -33.44
C VAL A 181 15.09 -20.23 -33.62
N THR A 182 15.98 -20.00 -32.65
CA THR A 182 17.37 -20.48 -32.69
C THR A 182 17.47 -22.00 -32.69
N ILE A 183 16.68 -22.71 -31.88
CA ILE A 183 16.68 -24.18 -31.82
C ILE A 183 16.24 -24.82 -33.15
N ILE A 184 15.34 -24.16 -33.89
CA ILE A 184 14.91 -24.62 -35.22
C ILE A 184 16.03 -24.36 -36.25
N PHE A 185 16.63 -23.17 -36.21
CA PHE A 185 17.62 -22.78 -37.21
C PHE A 185 19.02 -23.35 -36.99
N LEU A 186 19.46 -23.57 -35.75
CA LEU A 186 20.82 -24.06 -35.45
C LEU A 186 21.16 -25.42 -36.10
N PRO A 187 20.33 -26.48 -35.97
CA PRO A 187 20.60 -27.76 -36.65
C PRO A 187 20.46 -27.64 -38.17
N LEU A 188 19.52 -26.82 -38.65
CA LEU A 188 19.30 -26.62 -40.09
C LEU A 188 20.49 -25.88 -40.71
N THR A 189 20.99 -24.84 -40.03
CA THR A 189 22.16 -24.05 -40.39
C THR A 189 23.42 -24.92 -40.35
N PHE A 190 23.59 -25.75 -39.33
CA PHE A 190 24.69 -26.71 -39.26
C PHE A 190 24.66 -27.68 -40.44
N LEU A 191 23.49 -28.22 -40.78
CA LEU A 191 23.34 -29.14 -41.90
C LEU A 191 23.63 -28.43 -43.23
N THR A 192 23.08 -27.24 -43.46
CA THR A 192 23.37 -26.46 -44.67
C THR A 192 24.84 -26.07 -44.76
N GLY A 193 25.49 -25.76 -43.63
CA GLY A 193 26.92 -25.46 -43.58
C GLY A 193 27.76 -26.68 -43.92
N TYR A 194 27.45 -27.85 -43.34
CA TYR A 194 28.14 -29.11 -43.61
C TYR A 194 28.08 -29.49 -45.09
N PHE A 195 26.90 -29.41 -45.72
CA PHE A 195 26.74 -29.70 -47.15
C PHE A 195 27.21 -28.58 -48.08
N GLY A 196 27.36 -27.35 -47.58
CA GLY A 196 27.90 -26.20 -48.32
C GLY A 196 29.42 -26.12 -48.37
N MET A 197 30.15 -27.04 -47.72
CA MET A 197 31.61 -27.11 -47.77
C MET A 197 32.09 -27.74 -49.09
N ASN A 198 33.11 -27.15 -49.72
CA ASN A 198 33.71 -27.64 -50.97
C ASN A 198 34.58 -28.88 -50.72
N PHE A 199 33.98 -30.08 -50.69
CA PHE A 199 34.72 -31.35 -50.56
C PHE A 199 35.06 -31.97 -51.93
N VAL A 200 36.31 -32.43 -52.11
CA VAL A 200 36.85 -32.94 -53.40
C VAL A 200 36.47 -34.41 -53.70
N LYS A 201 36.14 -35.22 -52.68
CA LYS A 201 35.61 -36.58 -52.85
C LYS A 201 34.44 -36.80 -51.88
N PHE A 202 33.23 -36.78 -52.40
CA PHE A 202 32.01 -37.03 -51.62
C PHE A 202 31.09 -37.99 -52.40
N ASP A 203 31.23 -39.30 -52.16
CA ASP A 203 30.45 -40.34 -52.86
C ASP A 203 28.93 -40.26 -52.57
N ALA A 204 28.52 -39.60 -51.47
CA ALA A 204 27.14 -39.55 -51.03
C ALA A 204 26.26 -38.48 -51.73
N ILE A 205 26.84 -37.49 -52.43
CA ILE A 205 26.07 -36.41 -53.11
C ILE A 205 25.97 -36.66 -54.63
N GLN A 206 26.86 -37.45 -55.23
CA GLN A 206 26.91 -37.63 -56.69
C GLN A 206 25.66 -38.28 -57.32
N LYS A 207 24.71 -38.80 -56.53
CA LYS A 207 23.51 -39.48 -57.04
C LYS A 207 22.17 -38.75 -56.80
N SER A 208 22.00 -37.93 -55.75
CA SER A 208 20.75 -37.17 -55.51
C SER A 208 20.78 -36.27 -54.26
N ASP A 209 20.17 -35.09 -54.34
CA ASP A 209 19.90 -34.19 -53.20
C ASP A 209 18.86 -34.78 -52.21
N ALA A 210 18.23 -35.92 -52.54
CA ALA A 210 17.25 -36.59 -51.69
C ALA A 210 17.83 -37.04 -50.34
N PHE A 211 19.14 -37.32 -50.27
CA PHE A 211 19.80 -37.71 -49.02
C PHE A 211 19.81 -36.57 -47.99
N PHE A 212 19.98 -35.32 -48.43
CA PHE A 212 19.92 -34.14 -47.56
C PHE A 212 18.55 -34.01 -46.88
N TRP A 213 17.47 -34.08 -47.68
CA TRP A 213 16.10 -33.94 -47.17
C TRP A 213 15.67 -35.11 -46.28
N PHE A 214 16.14 -36.33 -46.58
CA PHE A 214 15.89 -37.51 -45.74
C PHE A 214 16.48 -37.36 -44.32
N LEU A 215 17.61 -36.67 -44.17
CA LEU A 215 18.24 -36.43 -42.86
C LEU A 215 17.71 -35.17 -42.16
N ALA A 216 17.45 -34.09 -42.92
CA ALA A 216 17.01 -32.79 -42.38
C ALA A 216 15.61 -32.83 -41.73
N LEU A 217 14.64 -33.46 -42.40
CA LEU A 217 13.25 -33.50 -41.96
C LEU A 217 13.03 -34.22 -40.62
N PRO A 218 13.54 -35.44 -40.36
CA PRO A 218 13.31 -36.10 -39.09
C PRO A 218 13.98 -35.37 -37.92
N ILE A 219 15.19 -34.83 -38.12
CA ILE A 219 15.91 -34.09 -37.07
C ILE A 219 15.16 -32.82 -36.66
N THR A 220 14.70 -32.03 -37.63
CA THR A 220 13.91 -30.81 -37.35
C THR A 220 12.57 -31.14 -36.70
N THR A 221 11.87 -32.15 -37.20
CA THR A 221 10.56 -32.57 -36.66
C THR A 221 10.68 -33.05 -35.21
N VAL A 222 11.70 -33.86 -34.88
CA VAL A 222 11.94 -34.34 -33.52
C VAL A 222 12.28 -33.18 -32.58
N LEU A 223 13.13 -32.23 -32.97
CA LEU A 223 13.47 -31.08 -32.13
C LEU A 223 12.26 -30.18 -31.84
N VAL A 224 11.43 -29.92 -32.84
CA VAL A 224 10.17 -29.15 -32.67
C VAL A 224 9.18 -29.89 -31.76
N LEU A 225 9.05 -31.21 -31.93
CA LEU A 225 8.16 -32.04 -31.11
C LEU A 225 8.64 -32.13 -29.66
N VAL A 226 9.94 -32.31 -29.42
CA VAL A 226 10.51 -32.39 -28.07
C VAL A 226 10.29 -31.06 -27.34
N PHE A 227 10.49 -29.92 -27.99
CA PHE A 227 10.31 -28.61 -27.35
C PHE A 227 8.84 -28.29 -27.05
N THR A 228 7.92 -28.56 -27.97
CA THR A 228 6.47 -28.41 -27.73
C THR A 228 5.99 -29.36 -26.63
N CYS A 229 6.48 -30.61 -26.61
CA CYS A 229 6.21 -31.55 -25.52
C CYS A 229 6.79 -31.12 -24.16
N GLN A 230 7.99 -30.53 -24.12
CA GLN A 230 8.59 -30.00 -22.89
C GLN A 230 7.79 -28.81 -22.35
N GLY A 231 7.36 -27.89 -23.23
CA GLY A 231 6.50 -26.77 -22.85
C GLY A 231 5.15 -27.22 -22.28
N VAL A 232 4.53 -28.24 -22.88
CA VAL A 232 3.25 -28.81 -22.44
C VAL A 232 3.40 -29.62 -21.14
N LYS A 233 4.42 -30.48 -21.01
CA LYS A 233 4.68 -31.23 -19.77
C LYS A 233 4.91 -30.30 -18.58
N ARG A 234 5.65 -29.20 -18.77
CA ARG A 234 5.91 -28.21 -17.71
C ARG A 234 4.63 -27.49 -17.26
N LYS A 235 3.70 -27.18 -18.18
CA LYS A 235 2.36 -26.64 -17.84
C LYS A 235 1.46 -27.66 -17.13
N MET A 236 1.50 -28.94 -17.52
CA MET A 236 0.70 -29.99 -16.88
C MET A 236 1.14 -30.29 -15.44
N GLN A 237 2.46 -30.27 -15.17
CA GLN A 237 2.97 -30.49 -13.81
C GLN A 237 2.53 -29.40 -12.82
N LEU A 238 2.50 -28.13 -13.24
CA LEU A 238 1.98 -27.03 -12.42
C LEU A 238 0.50 -27.19 -12.04
N LYS A 239 -0.35 -27.64 -12.96
CA LYS A 239 -1.76 -27.94 -12.67
C LYS A 239 -1.91 -29.10 -11.68
N SER A 240 -1.08 -30.15 -11.80
CA SER A 240 -1.13 -31.29 -10.89
C SER A 240 -0.70 -30.92 -9.45
N THR A 241 0.29 -30.04 -9.30
CA THR A 241 0.74 -29.58 -7.97
C THR A 241 -0.29 -28.64 -7.33
N ALA A 242 -0.88 -27.71 -8.09
CA ALA A 242 -1.94 -26.84 -7.61
C ALA A 242 -3.21 -27.61 -7.18
N PHE A 243 -3.56 -28.67 -7.92
CA PHE A 243 -4.69 -29.53 -7.58
C PHE A 243 -4.47 -30.35 -6.30
N LYS A 244 -3.23 -30.81 -6.05
CA LYS A 244 -2.89 -31.53 -4.80
C LYS A 244 -2.95 -30.66 -3.55
N VAL A 245 -2.60 -29.37 -3.64
CA VAL A 245 -2.67 -28.43 -2.51
C VAL A 245 -4.12 -28.07 -2.16
N GLN A 246 -5.02 -27.99 -3.15
CA GLN A 246 -6.45 -27.75 -2.95
C GLN A 246 -7.19 -28.94 -2.31
N LEU A 247 -6.70 -30.16 -2.49
CA LEU A 247 -7.27 -31.38 -1.90
C LEU A 247 -6.81 -31.66 -0.45
N GLN A 248 -5.85 -30.87 0.07
CA GLN A 248 -5.29 -31.04 1.41
C GLN A 248 -5.77 -29.99 2.43
N LYS A 249 -6.73 -29.14 2.03
CA LYS A 249 -7.38 -28.10 2.87
C LYS A 249 -8.86 -28.43 3.02
#